data_AF-A0A0D3K074-F1
#
_entry.id   AF-A0A0D3K074-F1
#
_cell.length_a   1.000
_cell.length_b   1.000
_cell.length_c   1.000
_cell.angle_alpha   90.00
_cell.angle_beta   90.00
_cell.angle_gamma   90.00
#
_symmetry.space_group_name_H-M   'P 1'
#
loop_
_entity.id
_entity.type
_entity.pdbx_description
1 polymer ?
#
loop_
_entity_poly.entity_id
_entity_poly.type
_entity_poly.pdbx_seq_one_letter_code
_entity_poly.pdbx_strand_id
1 'polypeptide(L)'
;MRLDLGPPQRGARPPAPAPSKRVLSLLSASTEIVCRLGCAHLLVGRSHGCDDPPLATALPVVTAPRVDPNAPSLQLDEAVRAQAAAGGPIYQIRSELVRSLRPDQCRICAVTPEDVDAACVALPSTALVTIMPVTLDDVLGDVVTIAAALGAPERGRRLVAHMRARLGAIAPLVPAGAPAPRAHLEWLAPLMGSGYWIAECVQAAGCSMVHGTKGGHSRVIERASMLADADLILLAPCGFSLERTRAELSSLQLLQSDEWRALPAVRSGAVAVADGNLYFNRSSCGVEAAEIVAEAAHPELRGLFGHHGRHWVSLSELDAFCDRDGAASPTKPVALASGVAAAAVENGGGAAKLRGTDTATPSAHVDAQLEALSDGDFASAFALNSAANRARLSGAANFEAIVKGSPSFSVLLHSSTVCVVQCEDGEGSAAAAAVRVQATAAADTAAAANIADEVRFVFDLSRSGAGRWETDGVRIEC
;
A
#
# COMPACT_ATOMS: atom_id res chain seq x y z
N MET A 1 -0.22 76.85 -11.22
CA MET A 1 0.76 75.74 -11.29
C MET A 1 0.01 74.49 -11.72
N ARG A 2 -0.02 74.18 -13.03
CA ARG A 2 -0.64 72.97 -13.58
C ARG A 2 0.39 71.84 -13.49
N LEU A 3 0.02 70.74 -12.84
CA LEU A 3 0.83 69.52 -12.78
C LEU A 3 0.52 68.67 -14.02
N ASP A 4 1.57 68.35 -14.76
CA ASP A 4 1.55 67.55 -15.97
C ASP A 4 1.58 66.06 -15.58
N LEU A 5 0.50 65.32 -15.87
CA LEU A 5 0.42 63.88 -15.66
C LEU A 5 0.66 63.21 -17.01
N GLY A 6 1.88 62.69 -17.19
CA GLY A 6 2.27 61.95 -18.39
C GLY A 6 1.40 60.69 -18.62
N PRO A 7 1.45 60.11 -19.84
CA PRO A 7 0.55 59.04 -20.24
C PRO A 7 0.80 57.75 -19.43
N PRO A 8 -0.24 56.91 -19.25
CA PRO A 8 -0.15 55.70 -18.44
C PRO A 8 0.84 54.71 -19.06
N GLN A 9 1.82 54.26 -18.26
CA GLN A 9 2.73 53.21 -18.68
C GLN A 9 1.95 51.92 -18.92
N ARG A 10 2.10 51.33 -20.10
CA ARG A 10 1.57 50.01 -20.43
C ARG A 10 2.16 48.99 -19.45
N GLY A 11 1.30 48.39 -18.63
CA GLY A 11 1.67 47.36 -17.67
C GLY A 11 2.49 46.26 -18.33
N ALA A 12 3.61 45.90 -17.69
CA ALA A 12 4.43 44.77 -18.10
C ALA A 12 3.55 43.52 -18.21
N ARG A 13 3.67 42.80 -19.33
CA ARG A 13 3.06 41.50 -19.54
C ARG A 13 3.51 40.59 -18.38
N PRO A 14 2.59 39.85 -17.72
CA PRO A 14 3.00 38.90 -16.69
C PRO A 14 4.03 37.94 -17.28
N PRO A 15 5.06 37.54 -16.50
CA PRO A 15 6.07 36.60 -16.97
C PRO A 15 5.35 35.35 -17.50
N ALA A 16 5.82 34.84 -18.65
CA ALA A 16 5.31 33.59 -19.17
C ALA A 16 5.39 32.52 -18.07
N PRO A 17 4.37 31.66 -17.89
CA PRO A 17 4.44 30.59 -16.91
C PRO A 17 5.71 29.78 -17.18
N ALA A 18 6.47 29.48 -16.11
CA ALA A 18 7.63 28.60 -16.20
C ALA A 18 7.21 27.31 -16.93
N PRO A 19 8.05 26.74 -17.81
CA PRO A 19 7.71 25.52 -18.53
C PRO A 19 7.28 24.45 -17.52
N SER A 20 6.07 23.91 -17.69
CA SER A 20 5.51 22.87 -16.82
C SER A 20 6.37 21.61 -16.96
N LYS A 21 7.03 21.20 -15.86
CA LYS A 21 7.88 20.00 -15.84
C LYS A 21 7.11 18.75 -16.28
N ARG A 22 7.70 17.95 -17.17
CA ARG A 22 7.18 16.66 -17.63
C ARG A 22 8.05 15.54 -17.07
N VAL A 23 7.47 14.69 -16.23
CA VAL A 23 8.19 13.66 -15.46
C VAL A 23 7.87 12.28 -16.00
N LEU A 24 8.91 11.53 -16.35
CA LEU A 24 8.82 10.12 -16.66
C LEU A 24 9.36 9.29 -15.49
N SER A 25 8.49 8.50 -14.87
CA SER A 25 8.86 7.62 -13.76
C SER A 25 9.05 6.18 -14.23
N LEU A 26 10.19 5.56 -13.87
CA LEU A 26 10.56 4.22 -14.34
C LEU A 26 10.56 3.17 -13.23
N LEU A 27 10.09 3.52 -12.03
CA LEU A 27 10.00 2.63 -10.87
C LEU A 27 8.75 2.98 -10.06
N SER A 28 8.09 1.96 -9.51
CA SER A 28 6.82 2.12 -8.75
C SER A 28 7.01 3.05 -7.55
N ALA A 29 8.07 2.82 -6.77
CA ALA A 29 8.37 3.65 -5.60
C ALA A 29 8.48 5.14 -5.94
N SER A 30 9.05 5.44 -7.09
CA SER A 30 9.24 6.80 -7.56
C SER A 30 7.94 7.46 -7.99
N THR A 31 7.09 6.71 -8.71
CA THR A 31 5.75 7.16 -9.10
C THR A 31 4.91 7.47 -7.87
N GLU A 32 4.96 6.59 -6.87
CA GLU A 32 4.25 6.74 -5.61
C GLU A 32 4.74 7.96 -4.83
N ILE A 33 6.07 8.18 -4.74
CA ILE A 33 6.62 9.40 -4.11
C ILE A 33 6.17 10.66 -4.86
N VAL A 34 6.21 10.68 -6.20
CA VAL A 34 5.70 11.81 -6.98
C VAL A 34 4.23 12.07 -6.69
N CYS A 35 3.41 11.03 -6.54
CA CYS A 35 2.01 11.15 -6.18
C CYS A 35 1.82 11.68 -4.76
N ARG A 36 2.51 11.11 -3.76
CA ARG A 36 2.46 11.55 -2.34
C ARG A 36 2.94 12.98 -2.14
N LEU A 37 3.80 13.48 -3.04
CA LEU A 37 4.21 14.88 -3.07
C LEU A 37 3.16 15.83 -3.69
N GLY A 38 2.01 15.33 -4.17
CA GLY A 38 0.99 16.13 -4.88
C GLY A 38 1.47 16.59 -6.25
N CYS A 39 2.34 15.81 -6.90
CA CYS A 39 2.97 16.15 -8.19
C CYS A 39 2.55 15.20 -9.31
N ALA A 40 1.50 14.38 -9.12
CA ALA A 40 1.06 13.41 -10.12
C ALA A 40 0.73 14.03 -11.49
N HIS A 41 0.25 15.27 -11.52
CA HIS A 41 -0.04 16.04 -12.75
C HIS A 41 1.20 16.30 -13.62
N LEU A 42 2.41 16.14 -13.09
CA LEU A 42 3.66 16.27 -13.85
C LEU A 42 4.01 14.96 -14.58
N LEU A 43 3.42 13.82 -14.17
CA LEU A 43 3.74 12.52 -14.75
C LEU A 43 3.19 12.41 -16.18
N VAL A 44 4.04 11.98 -17.11
CA VAL A 44 3.69 11.75 -18.52
C VAL A 44 3.81 10.28 -18.93
N GLY A 45 4.40 9.44 -18.08
CA GLY A 45 4.54 8.00 -18.29
C GLY A 45 5.09 7.29 -17.06
N ARG A 46 4.87 5.98 -17.02
CA ARG A 46 5.16 5.11 -15.87
C ARG A 46 5.83 3.80 -16.27
N SER A 47 6.39 3.09 -15.29
CA SER A 47 6.84 1.70 -15.49
C SER A 47 5.65 0.73 -15.57
N HIS A 48 5.88 -0.48 -16.07
CA HIS A 48 4.88 -1.55 -16.08
C HIS A 48 4.44 -2.00 -14.68
N GLY A 49 5.30 -1.86 -13.67
CA GLY A 49 4.99 -2.24 -12.28
C GLY A 49 4.27 -1.16 -11.47
N CYS A 50 4.02 0.03 -12.05
CA CYS A 50 3.35 1.14 -11.36
C CYS A 50 1.82 0.95 -11.41
N ASP A 51 1.26 0.08 -10.58
CA ASP A 51 -0.17 -0.22 -10.51
C ASP A 51 -0.92 0.54 -9.39
N ASP A 52 -0.19 1.30 -8.56
CA ASP A 52 -0.70 2.13 -7.47
C ASP A 52 0.02 3.49 -7.45
N PRO A 53 -0.66 4.62 -7.14
CA PRO A 53 -2.11 4.74 -6.96
C PRO A 53 -2.89 4.65 -8.28
N PRO A 54 -4.23 4.43 -8.27
CA PRO A 54 -5.04 4.29 -9.49
C PRO A 54 -4.86 5.42 -10.51
N LEU A 55 -4.60 6.65 -10.05
CA LEU A 55 -4.30 7.80 -10.91
C LEU A 55 -3.10 7.55 -11.84
N ALA A 56 -2.09 6.81 -11.38
CA ALA A 56 -0.93 6.46 -12.21
C ALA A 56 -1.32 5.48 -13.32
N THR A 57 -2.33 4.62 -13.12
CA THR A 57 -2.67 3.55 -14.07
C THR A 57 -3.12 4.06 -15.45
N ALA A 58 -3.68 5.27 -15.51
CA ALA A 58 -4.06 5.94 -16.75
C ALA A 58 -2.86 6.43 -17.59
N LEU A 59 -1.66 6.48 -17.02
CA LEU A 59 -0.46 6.94 -17.72
C LEU A 59 0.09 5.89 -18.69
N PRO A 60 0.69 6.33 -19.82
CA PRO A 60 1.40 5.44 -20.74
C PRO A 60 2.48 4.60 -20.04
N VAL A 61 2.43 3.29 -20.25
CA VAL A 61 3.42 2.34 -19.76
C VAL A 61 4.63 2.32 -20.70
N VAL A 62 5.79 2.76 -20.21
CA VAL A 62 7.01 2.93 -21.01
C VAL A 62 8.04 1.83 -20.82
N THR A 63 7.82 0.89 -19.90
CA THR A 63 8.67 -0.29 -19.73
C THR A 63 7.88 -1.58 -19.88
N ALA A 64 8.57 -2.70 -20.09
CA ALA A 64 7.99 -4.03 -20.07
C ALA A 64 8.98 -5.03 -19.44
N PRO A 65 8.52 -6.09 -18.78
CA PRO A 65 9.42 -7.12 -18.27
C PRO A 65 9.99 -7.95 -19.42
N ARG A 66 11.24 -8.41 -19.28
CA ARG A 66 11.88 -9.35 -20.23
C ARG A 66 11.73 -10.81 -19.82
N VAL A 67 11.39 -11.05 -18.56
CA VAL A 67 10.99 -12.34 -18.02
C VAL A 67 9.47 -12.37 -17.90
N ASP A 68 8.84 -13.55 -17.93
CA ASP A 68 7.40 -13.66 -17.68
C ASP A 68 7.14 -13.46 -16.18
N PRO A 69 6.54 -12.33 -15.74
CA PRO A 69 6.26 -12.10 -14.33
C PRO A 69 5.21 -13.06 -13.76
N ASN A 70 4.51 -13.82 -14.62
CA ASN A 70 3.51 -14.79 -14.21
C ASN A 70 4.08 -16.22 -14.07
N ALA A 71 5.35 -16.45 -14.40
CA ALA A 71 5.99 -17.75 -14.21
C ALA A 71 5.98 -18.17 -12.72
N PRO A 72 5.93 -19.47 -12.40
CA PRO A 72 6.12 -19.97 -11.03
C PRO A 72 7.37 -19.37 -10.39
N SER A 73 7.38 -19.15 -9.07
CA SER A 73 8.41 -18.37 -8.37
C SER A 73 9.82 -18.93 -8.58
N LEU A 74 9.96 -20.26 -8.68
CA LEU A 74 11.24 -20.91 -8.97
C LEU A 74 11.72 -20.60 -10.40
N GLN A 75 10.85 -20.76 -11.39
CA GLN A 75 11.18 -20.48 -12.79
C GLN A 75 11.43 -18.99 -13.02
N LEU A 76 10.70 -18.13 -12.32
CA LEU A 76 10.90 -16.69 -12.35
C LEU A 76 12.28 -16.32 -11.78
N ASP A 77 12.66 -16.86 -10.62
CA ASP A 77 14.00 -16.66 -10.04
C ASP A 77 15.10 -17.16 -10.98
N GLU A 78 14.95 -18.36 -11.56
CA GLU A 78 15.89 -18.90 -12.56
C GLU A 78 16.02 -17.99 -13.79
N ALA A 79 14.90 -17.51 -14.33
CA ALA A 79 14.87 -16.62 -15.48
C ALA A 79 15.52 -15.25 -15.18
N VAL A 80 15.25 -14.68 -14.01
CA VAL A 80 15.85 -13.42 -13.55
C VAL A 80 17.37 -13.58 -13.38
N ARG A 81 17.82 -14.67 -12.74
CA ARG A 81 19.25 -14.97 -12.58
C ARG A 81 19.94 -15.19 -13.92
N ALA A 82 19.32 -15.93 -14.84
CA ALA A 82 19.86 -16.17 -16.17
C ALA A 82 20.00 -14.85 -16.96
N GLN A 83 19.00 -13.98 -16.90
CA GLN A 83 19.02 -12.66 -17.54
C GLN A 83 20.13 -11.77 -16.96
N ALA A 84 20.27 -11.73 -15.62
CA ALA A 84 21.31 -10.99 -14.93
C ALA A 84 22.72 -11.52 -15.26
N ALA A 85 22.89 -12.85 -15.30
CA ALA A 85 24.15 -13.50 -15.65
C ALA A 85 24.56 -13.25 -17.12
N ALA A 86 23.59 -13.09 -18.01
CA ALA A 86 23.83 -12.69 -19.40
C ALA A 86 24.16 -11.19 -19.54
N GLY A 87 24.17 -10.41 -18.46
CA GLY A 87 24.47 -8.98 -18.45
C GLY A 87 23.39 -8.12 -19.09
N GLY A 88 22.19 -8.68 -19.34
CA GLY A 88 21.07 -7.94 -19.94
C GLY A 88 20.18 -7.30 -18.89
N PRO A 89 19.49 -6.17 -19.20
CA PRO A 89 18.52 -5.59 -18.28
C PRO A 89 17.35 -6.55 -18.04
N ILE A 90 16.76 -6.52 -16.85
CA ILE A 90 15.55 -7.30 -16.53
C ILE A 90 14.30 -6.67 -17.19
N TYR A 91 14.37 -5.38 -17.53
CA TYR A 91 13.28 -4.62 -18.13
C TYR A 91 13.67 -4.04 -19.49
N GLN A 92 12.71 -3.92 -20.40
CA GLN A 92 12.86 -3.23 -21.66
C GLN A 92 12.23 -1.83 -21.57
N ILE A 93 12.94 -0.82 -22.07
CA ILE A 93 12.40 0.54 -22.23
C ILE A 93 11.85 0.71 -23.66
N ARG A 94 10.65 1.29 -23.78
CA ARG A 94 9.97 1.60 -25.04
C ARG A 94 10.45 2.95 -25.56
N SER A 95 11.66 3.00 -26.12
CA SER A 95 12.34 4.26 -26.47
C SER A 95 11.56 5.17 -27.43
N GLU A 96 10.80 4.61 -28.37
CA GLU A 96 9.92 5.39 -29.26
C GLU A 96 8.83 6.14 -28.50
N LEU A 97 8.18 5.47 -27.54
CA LEU A 97 7.16 6.07 -26.69
C LEU A 97 7.78 7.11 -25.74
N VAL A 98 8.94 6.81 -25.16
CA VAL A 98 9.67 7.78 -24.32
C VAL A 98 9.96 9.07 -25.11
N ARG A 99 10.39 8.95 -26.37
CA ARG A 99 10.65 10.11 -27.25
C ARG A 99 9.37 10.88 -27.59
N SER A 100 8.25 10.22 -27.84
CA SER A 100 6.98 10.90 -28.13
C SER A 100 6.43 11.67 -26.92
N LEU A 101 6.72 11.21 -25.71
CA LEU A 101 6.28 11.86 -24.46
C LEU A 101 7.09 13.10 -24.09
N ARG A 102 8.27 13.33 -24.70
CA ARG A 102 9.13 14.51 -24.46
C ARG A 102 9.28 14.88 -22.97
N PRO A 103 9.83 14.00 -22.12
CA PRO A 103 9.99 14.29 -20.69
C PRO A 103 11.15 15.27 -20.42
N ASP A 104 10.95 16.19 -19.48
CA ASP A 104 11.98 17.12 -18.98
C ASP A 104 12.81 16.48 -17.83
N GLN A 105 12.20 15.54 -17.11
CA GLN A 105 12.86 14.68 -16.14
C GLN A 105 12.56 13.24 -16.47
N CYS A 106 13.60 12.47 -16.69
CA CYS A 106 13.55 11.04 -16.75
C CYS A 106 14.31 10.58 -15.53
N ARG A 107 14.18 9.29 -15.24
CA ARG A 107 15.08 8.57 -14.35
C ARG A 107 14.67 8.85 -12.91
N ILE A 108 13.88 7.92 -12.40
CA ILE A 108 13.95 7.41 -11.04
C ILE A 108 13.78 5.89 -11.23
N CYS A 109 14.88 5.13 -11.09
CA CYS A 109 14.91 3.75 -11.55
C CYS A 109 15.99 2.90 -10.85
N ALA A 110 15.69 1.61 -10.72
CA ALA A 110 16.60 0.53 -10.32
C ALA A 110 17.26 -0.18 -11.53
N VAL A 111 17.12 0.36 -12.75
CA VAL A 111 17.84 -0.09 -13.95
C VAL A 111 19.21 0.58 -13.98
N THR A 112 20.21 -0.12 -14.50
CA THR A 112 21.57 0.39 -14.67
C THR A 112 21.56 1.75 -15.41
N PRO A 113 22.36 2.73 -14.97
CA PRO A 113 22.44 4.03 -15.62
C PRO A 113 22.64 3.92 -17.13
N GLU A 114 23.41 2.93 -17.58
CA GLU A 114 23.76 2.64 -18.97
C GLU A 114 22.55 2.31 -19.86
N ASP A 115 21.63 1.44 -19.40
CA ASP A 115 20.44 1.07 -20.18
C ASP A 115 19.45 2.23 -20.30
N VAL A 116 19.38 3.05 -19.25
CA VAL A 116 18.55 4.26 -19.23
C VAL A 116 19.15 5.36 -20.12
N ASP A 117 20.48 5.54 -20.07
CA ASP A 117 21.21 6.45 -20.96
C ASP A 117 21.00 6.04 -22.42
N ALA A 118 21.16 4.75 -22.75
CA ALA A 118 20.93 4.22 -24.09
C ALA A 118 19.52 4.52 -24.62
N ALA A 119 18.49 4.38 -23.77
CA ALA A 119 17.11 4.70 -24.16
C ALA A 119 16.84 6.21 -24.30
N CYS A 120 17.63 7.04 -23.62
CA CYS A 120 17.45 8.49 -23.54
C CYS A 120 18.50 9.30 -24.32
N VAL A 121 19.40 8.68 -25.08
CA VAL A 121 20.46 9.37 -25.88
C VAL A 121 19.90 10.51 -26.74
N ALA A 122 18.65 10.36 -27.22
CA ALA A 122 17.97 11.36 -28.04
C ALA A 122 17.24 12.46 -27.25
N LEU A 123 17.35 12.49 -25.91
CA LEU A 123 16.72 13.44 -25.00
C LEU A 123 17.79 14.22 -24.19
N PRO A 124 18.63 15.05 -24.84
CA PRO A 124 19.81 15.67 -24.21
C PRO A 124 19.48 16.75 -23.16
N SER A 125 18.22 17.11 -22.97
CA SER A 125 17.77 18.15 -22.01
C SER A 125 17.14 17.59 -20.73
N THR A 126 17.16 16.26 -20.56
CA THR A 126 16.43 15.58 -19.49
C THR A 126 17.33 15.27 -18.30
N ALA A 127 17.03 15.79 -17.11
CA ALA A 127 17.80 15.52 -15.89
C ALA A 127 17.51 14.11 -15.33
N LEU A 128 18.57 13.34 -14.98
CA LEU A 128 18.51 12.06 -14.23
C LEU A 128 18.25 12.35 -12.73
N VAL A 129 17.26 11.71 -12.09
CA VAL A 129 17.25 11.46 -10.62
C VAL A 129 17.36 9.95 -10.21
N THR A 130 18.52 9.42 -9.78
CA THR A 130 18.62 7.99 -9.43
C THR A 130 18.25 7.82 -7.98
N ILE A 131 17.52 6.75 -7.66
CA ILE A 131 17.36 6.27 -6.29
C ILE A 131 17.76 4.80 -6.21
N MET A 132 18.39 4.42 -5.12
CA MET A 132 18.81 3.03 -4.87
C MET A 132 18.87 2.80 -3.35
N PRO A 133 17.71 2.79 -2.68
CA PRO A 133 17.69 2.73 -1.23
C PRO A 133 18.06 1.33 -0.75
N VAL A 134 18.99 1.27 0.19
CA VAL A 134 19.34 0.03 0.88
C VAL A 134 19.02 0.10 2.38
N THR A 135 18.70 1.28 2.90
CA THR A 135 18.25 1.52 4.27
C THR A 135 16.96 2.33 4.30
N LEU A 136 16.22 2.31 5.42
CA LEU A 136 15.05 3.18 5.62
C LEU A 136 15.43 4.67 5.58
N ASP A 137 16.62 5.04 6.04
CA ASP A 137 17.08 6.43 5.89
C ASP A 137 17.33 6.79 4.41
N ASP A 138 17.80 5.85 3.58
CA ASP A 138 17.89 6.07 2.13
C ASP A 138 16.50 6.25 1.52
N VAL A 139 15.52 5.44 1.91
CA VAL A 139 14.11 5.60 1.48
C VAL A 139 13.60 7.02 1.76
N LEU A 140 13.85 7.52 2.98
CA LEU A 140 13.46 8.87 3.36
C LEU A 140 14.28 9.92 2.60
N GLY A 141 15.56 9.65 2.34
CA GLY A 141 16.43 10.47 1.52
C GLY A 141 15.95 10.59 0.07
N ASP A 142 15.45 9.50 -0.51
CA ASP A 142 14.90 9.45 -1.86
C ASP A 142 13.69 10.38 -2.00
N VAL A 143 12.84 10.47 -0.98
CA VAL A 143 11.74 11.44 -0.94
C VAL A 143 12.26 12.87 -1.05
N VAL A 144 13.32 13.22 -0.33
CA VAL A 144 13.93 14.56 -0.39
C VAL A 144 14.54 14.82 -1.77
N THR A 145 15.26 13.84 -2.30
CA THR A 145 15.91 13.90 -3.62
C THR A 145 14.88 14.13 -4.73
N ILE A 146 13.81 13.35 -4.75
CA ILE A 146 12.72 13.48 -5.72
C ILE A 146 12.00 14.82 -5.52
N ALA A 147 11.67 15.20 -4.29
CA ALA A 147 11.02 16.48 -4.01
C ALA A 147 11.85 17.68 -4.49
N ALA A 148 13.16 17.67 -4.30
CA ALA A 148 14.06 18.70 -4.79
C ALA A 148 14.03 18.78 -6.32
N ALA A 149 14.11 17.64 -7.02
CA ALA A 149 14.03 17.58 -8.47
C ALA A 149 12.69 18.12 -9.00
N LEU A 150 11.58 17.81 -8.33
CA LEU A 150 10.27 18.33 -8.68
C LEU A 150 10.11 19.83 -8.37
N GLY A 151 11.03 20.45 -7.63
CA GLY A 151 10.91 21.85 -7.18
C GLY A 151 9.93 22.01 -6.01
N ALA A 152 9.80 20.95 -5.20
CA ALA A 152 8.89 20.83 -4.08
C ALA A 152 9.58 20.49 -2.74
N PRO A 153 10.74 21.07 -2.40
CA PRO A 153 11.55 20.62 -1.25
C PRO A 153 10.79 20.67 0.09
N GLU A 154 9.96 21.69 0.32
CA GLU A 154 9.16 21.78 1.56
C GLU A 154 8.10 20.67 1.66
N ARG A 155 7.50 20.24 0.54
CA ARG A 155 6.59 19.09 0.52
C ARG A 155 7.34 17.80 0.86
N GLY A 156 8.55 17.65 0.34
CA GLY A 156 9.44 16.52 0.68
C GLY A 156 9.77 16.46 2.17
N ARG A 157 10.18 17.58 2.77
CA ARG A 157 10.47 17.64 4.21
C ARG A 157 9.25 17.29 5.07
N ARG A 158 8.06 17.79 4.72
CA ARG A 158 6.82 17.44 5.42
C ARG A 158 6.49 15.96 5.32
N LEU A 159 6.62 15.38 4.12
CA LEU A 159 6.37 13.95 3.90
C LEU A 159 7.35 13.09 4.71
N VAL A 160 8.65 13.43 4.72
CA VAL A 160 9.64 12.72 5.54
C VAL A 160 9.35 12.85 7.03
N ALA A 161 8.98 14.05 7.50
CA ALA A 161 8.61 14.25 8.91
C ALA A 161 7.41 13.39 9.30
N HIS A 162 6.39 13.31 8.44
CA HIS A 162 5.23 12.44 8.63
C HIS A 162 5.61 10.95 8.66
N MET A 163 6.44 10.49 7.71
CA MET A 163 6.92 9.10 7.67
C MET A 163 7.73 8.73 8.92
N ARG A 164 8.63 9.63 9.38
CA ARG A 164 9.39 9.43 10.62
C ARG A 164 8.49 9.39 11.86
N ALA A 165 7.47 10.25 11.92
CA ALA A 165 6.51 10.26 13.02
C ALA A 165 5.73 8.93 13.09
N ARG A 166 5.28 8.39 11.95
CA ARG A 166 4.61 7.09 11.88
C ARG A 166 5.52 5.95 12.32
N LEU A 167 6.75 5.87 11.82
CA LEU A 167 7.72 4.87 12.26
C LEU A 167 8.00 4.95 13.77
N GLY A 168 8.16 6.17 14.30
CA GLY A 168 8.38 6.41 15.72
C GLY A 168 7.17 6.06 16.60
N ALA A 169 5.97 6.03 16.04
CA ALA A 169 4.75 5.66 16.76
C ALA A 169 4.59 4.15 16.96
N ILE A 170 5.32 3.30 16.20
CA ILE A 170 5.24 1.83 16.33
C ILE A 170 5.89 1.36 17.64
N ALA A 171 7.13 1.82 17.90
CA ALA A 171 7.92 1.38 19.06
C ALA A 171 7.20 1.46 20.42
N PRO A 172 6.49 2.54 20.80
CA PRO A 172 5.78 2.61 22.08
C PRO A 172 4.55 1.69 22.17
N LEU A 173 4.06 1.15 21.04
CA LEU A 173 2.93 0.24 21.00
C LEU A 173 3.36 -1.23 21.19
N VAL A 174 4.63 -1.54 20.89
CA VAL A 174 5.18 -2.90 21.04
C VAL A 174 5.20 -3.28 22.53
N PRO A 175 4.64 -4.46 22.93
CA PRO A 175 4.61 -4.89 24.32
C PRO A 175 6.01 -4.93 24.97
N ALA A 176 6.13 -4.31 26.15
CA ALA A 176 7.38 -4.28 26.90
C ALA A 176 7.62 -5.61 27.67
N GLY A 177 8.89 -6.03 27.74
CA GLY A 177 9.34 -7.10 28.65
C GLY A 177 9.39 -8.52 28.07
N ALA A 178 8.90 -8.74 26.85
CA ALA A 178 9.12 -9.99 26.11
C ALA A 178 10.39 -9.88 25.21
N PRO A 179 11.05 -11.01 24.90
CA PRO A 179 12.06 -11.03 23.84
C PRO A 179 11.45 -10.56 22.51
N ALA A 180 12.19 -9.78 21.74
CA ALA A 180 11.76 -9.34 20.41
C ALA A 180 11.46 -10.56 19.52
N PRO A 181 10.26 -10.68 18.92
CA PRO A 181 9.93 -11.78 18.03
C PRO A 181 10.97 -11.91 16.92
N ARG A 182 11.42 -13.14 16.65
CA ARG A 182 12.31 -13.43 15.52
C ARG A 182 11.46 -13.66 14.28
N ALA A 183 11.44 -12.68 13.40
CA ALA A 183 10.71 -12.74 12.14
C ALA A 183 11.63 -13.25 11.02
N HIS A 184 11.12 -14.18 10.23
CA HIS A 184 11.67 -14.49 8.91
C HIS A 184 10.76 -13.90 7.85
N LEU A 185 11.37 -13.19 6.90
CA LEU A 185 10.67 -12.61 5.77
C LEU A 185 11.22 -13.18 4.46
N GLU A 186 10.27 -13.51 3.58
CA GLU A 186 10.36 -13.41 2.11
C GLU A 186 10.75 -14.65 1.28
N TRP A 187 10.33 -14.55 0.00
CA TRP A 187 10.27 -15.49 -1.11
C TRP A 187 9.85 -16.93 -0.84
N LEU A 188 9.30 -17.57 -1.87
CA LEU A 188 8.69 -18.88 -1.74
C LEU A 188 9.61 -20.00 -2.23
N ALA A 189 10.10 -19.89 -3.46
CA ALA A 189 11.05 -20.85 -4.03
C ALA A 189 12.07 -20.14 -4.94
N PRO A 190 13.38 -20.22 -4.64
CA PRO A 190 13.94 -20.76 -3.39
C PRO A 190 13.53 -19.91 -2.17
N LEU A 191 13.57 -20.48 -0.96
CA LEU A 191 13.37 -19.66 0.25
C LEU A 191 14.46 -18.58 0.33
N MET A 192 14.11 -17.33 0.67
CA MET A 192 15.09 -16.24 0.73
C MET A 192 14.84 -15.29 1.90
N GLY A 193 15.83 -15.06 2.76
CA GLY A 193 15.73 -14.03 3.80
C GLY A 193 15.90 -12.62 3.21
N SER A 194 15.04 -11.69 3.61
CA SER A 194 15.16 -10.26 3.21
C SER A 194 16.37 -9.55 3.81
N GLY A 195 16.88 -8.55 3.09
CA GLY A 195 17.88 -7.59 3.56
C GLY A 195 17.38 -6.15 3.42
N TYR A 196 18.29 -5.24 3.06
CA TYR A 196 18.01 -3.85 2.69
C TYR A 196 17.26 -3.08 3.79
N TRP A 197 16.33 -2.21 3.37
CA TRP A 197 15.49 -1.39 4.24
C TRP A 197 14.41 -2.24 4.94
N ILE A 198 14.06 -3.40 4.39
CA ILE A 198 13.08 -4.33 4.98
C ILE A 198 13.55 -4.82 6.34
N ALA A 199 14.85 -5.13 6.49
CA ALA A 199 15.41 -5.51 7.78
C ALA A 199 15.22 -4.42 8.86
N GLU A 200 15.24 -3.14 8.46
CA GLU A 200 14.94 -2.04 9.38
C GLU A 200 13.45 -1.84 9.64
N CYS A 201 12.57 -2.21 8.70
CA CYS A 201 11.12 -2.28 8.96
C CYS A 201 10.82 -3.31 10.06
N VAL A 202 11.47 -4.47 10.00
CA VAL A 202 11.35 -5.51 11.03
C VAL A 202 11.86 -5.02 12.39
N GLN A 203 12.97 -4.29 12.40
CA GLN A 203 13.47 -3.66 13.64
C GLN A 203 12.52 -2.58 14.18
N ALA A 204 11.97 -1.74 13.32
CA ALA A 204 10.99 -0.70 13.69
C ALA A 204 9.71 -1.30 14.29
N ALA A 205 9.33 -2.50 13.82
CA ALA A 205 8.26 -3.31 14.39
C ALA A 205 8.62 -3.99 15.73
N GLY A 206 9.78 -3.71 16.31
CA GLY A 206 10.23 -4.33 17.56
C GLY A 206 10.59 -5.81 17.43
N CYS A 207 10.92 -6.26 16.21
CA CYS A 207 11.29 -7.63 15.91
C CYS A 207 12.79 -7.75 15.56
N SER A 208 13.31 -8.98 15.53
CA SER A 208 14.65 -9.29 15.04
C SER A 208 14.58 -10.21 13.81
N MET A 209 15.54 -10.10 12.90
CA MET A 209 15.59 -10.94 11.70
C MET A 209 16.24 -12.29 12.03
N VAL A 210 15.60 -13.40 11.62
CA VAL A 210 16.24 -14.73 11.65
C VAL A 210 17.39 -14.78 10.63
N HIS A 211 17.13 -14.28 9.42
CA HIS A 211 18.11 -14.18 8.33
C HIS A 211 18.00 -12.80 7.71
N GLY A 212 19.14 -12.15 7.47
CA GLY A 212 19.20 -10.82 6.89
C GLY A 212 19.79 -9.77 7.82
N THR A 213 20.25 -8.66 7.25
CA THR A 213 20.85 -7.56 7.99
C THR A 213 20.44 -6.23 7.37
N LYS A 214 20.39 -5.17 8.19
CA LYS A 214 20.24 -3.79 7.72
C LYS A 214 21.23 -3.50 6.58
N GLY A 215 20.72 -3.02 5.44
CA GLY A 215 21.53 -2.70 4.27
C GLY A 215 22.15 -3.90 3.54
N GLY A 216 21.93 -5.13 4.02
CA GLY A 216 22.45 -6.36 3.41
C GLY A 216 21.63 -6.79 2.20
N HIS A 217 22.15 -7.71 1.40
CA HIS A 217 21.38 -8.31 0.30
C HIS A 217 20.49 -9.46 0.80
N SER A 218 19.41 -9.75 0.05
CA SER A 218 18.62 -10.96 0.29
C SER A 218 19.45 -12.22 0.06
N ARG A 219 19.24 -13.25 0.89
CA ARG A 219 20.06 -14.48 0.90
C ARG A 219 19.20 -15.72 0.71
N VAL A 220 19.63 -16.63 -0.15
CA VAL A 220 19.00 -17.94 -0.31
C VAL A 220 19.15 -18.76 0.97
N ILE A 221 18.05 -19.37 1.38
CA ILE A 221 17.93 -20.28 2.50
C ILE A 221 17.77 -21.68 1.90
N GLU A 222 18.83 -22.47 2.00
CA GLU A 222 18.92 -23.80 1.39
C GLU A 222 17.87 -24.80 1.92
N ARG A 223 17.43 -24.66 3.17
CA ARG A 223 16.54 -25.61 3.85
C ARG A 223 15.59 -24.92 4.81
N ALA A 224 14.34 -25.37 4.85
CA ALA A 224 13.31 -24.83 5.73
C ALA A 224 13.70 -24.96 7.21
N SER A 225 14.43 -26.01 7.60
CA SER A 225 14.96 -26.19 8.95
C SER A 225 15.81 -25.03 9.50
N MET A 226 16.37 -24.17 8.63
CA MET A 226 17.07 -22.94 9.07
C MET A 226 16.12 -21.85 9.58
N LEU A 227 14.81 -22.06 9.49
CA LEU A 227 13.76 -21.20 10.05
C LEU A 227 13.25 -21.72 11.41
N ALA A 228 13.89 -22.73 12.01
CA ALA A 228 13.44 -23.32 13.27
C ALA A 228 13.38 -22.31 14.44
N ASP A 229 14.17 -21.25 14.34
CA ASP A 229 14.23 -20.12 15.27
C ASP A 229 13.25 -18.99 14.94
N ALA A 230 12.41 -19.13 13.92
CA ALA A 230 11.40 -18.11 13.63
C ALA A 230 10.25 -18.22 14.64
N ASP A 231 9.90 -17.09 15.25
CA ASP A 231 8.67 -16.92 16.02
C ASP A 231 7.51 -16.48 15.10
N LEU A 232 7.83 -15.82 13.97
CA LEU A 232 6.94 -15.48 12.87
C LEU A 232 7.59 -15.80 11.53
N ILE A 233 6.86 -16.43 10.62
CA ILE A 233 7.23 -16.49 9.19
C ILE A 233 6.25 -15.65 8.40
N LEU A 234 6.74 -14.59 7.75
CA LEU A 234 5.92 -13.72 6.92
C LEU A 234 6.31 -13.85 5.44
N LEU A 235 5.40 -14.47 4.69
CA LEU A 235 5.52 -14.72 3.27
C LEU A 235 5.08 -13.47 2.50
N ALA A 236 6.05 -12.71 2.00
CA ALA A 236 5.80 -11.48 1.26
C ALA A 236 6.61 -11.42 -0.06
N PRO A 237 6.42 -12.38 -0.99
CA PRO A 237 7.21 -12.44 -2.22
C PRO A 237 7.10 -11.14 -3.04
N CYS A 238 8.25 -10.52 -3.31
CA CYS A 238 8.35 -9.32 -4.13
C CYS A 238 7.58 -9.45 -5.46
N GLY A 239 6.72 -8.47 -5.75
CA GLY A 239 5.92 -8.45 -6.97
C GLY A 239 4.70 -9.37 -6.97
N PHE A 240 4.41 -10.10 -5.88
CA PHE A 240 3.23 -10.95 -5.75
C PHE A 240 2.19 -10.31 -4.82
N SER A 241 0.92 -10.29 -5.26
CA SER A 241 -0.21 -10.02 -4.36
C SER A 241 -0.51 -11.21 -3.47
N LEU A 242 -1.45 -11.05 -2.55
CA LEU A 242 -1.99 -12.15 -1.72
C LEU A 242 -2.61 -13.26 -2.59
N GLU A 243 -3.41 -12.92 -3.59
CA GLU A 243 -4.07 -13.88 -4.48
C GLU A 243 -3.05 -14.62 -5.36
N ARG A 244 -2.02 -13.92 -5.84
CA ARG A 244 -0.91 -14.56 -6.54
C ARG A 244 -0.13 -15.51 -5.63
N THR A 245 0.13 -15.08 -4.41
CA THR A 245 0.83 -15.90 -3.40
C THR A 245 0.03 -17.16 -3.08
N ARG A 246 -1.30 -17.07 -2.92
CA ARG A 246 -2.17 -18.24 -2.74
C ARG A 246 -2.04 -19.23 -3.89
N ALA A 247 -2.13 -18.75 -5.13
CA ALA A 247 -2.01 -19.60 -6.32
C ALA A 247 -0.65 -20.32 -6.33
N GLU A 248 0.43 -19.63 -5.99
CA GLU A 248 1.77 -20.23 -5.92
C GLU A 248 1.85 -21.29 -4.82
N LEU A 249 1.41 -20.96 -3.60
CA LEU A 249 1.45 -21.85 -2.44
C LEU A 249 0.71 -23.17 -2.67
N SER A 250 -0.39 -23.15 -3.42
CA SER A 250 -1.14 -24.38 -3.77
C SER A 250 -0.33 -25.37 -4.62
N SER A 251 0.66 -24.87 -5.38
CA SER A 251 1.51 -25.65 -6.29
C SER A 251 2.87 -25.99 -5.69
N LEU A 252 3.27 -25.31 -4.62
CA LEU A 252 4.58 -25.48 -4.01
C LEU A 252 4.64 -26.70 -3.10
N GLN A 253 5.57 -27.60 -3.41
CA GLN A 253 5.94 -28.71 -2.54
C GLN A 253 6.49 -28.24 -1.17
N LEU A 254 6.94 -26.98 -1.06
CA LEU A 254 7.43 -26.39 0.18
C LEU A 254 6.45 -26.63 1.35
N LEU A 255 5.18 -26.26 1.18
CA LEU A 255 4.15 -26.42 2.22
C LEU A 255 3.86 -27.89 2.55
N GLN A 256 4.18 -28.79 1.63
CA GLN A 256 3.98 -30.23 1.78
C GLN A 256 5.18 -30.93 2.43
N SER A 257 6.34 -30.27 2.52
CA SER A 257 7.55 -30.88 3.08
C SER A 257 7.46 -31.10 4.59
N ASP A 258 8.02 -32.21 5.07
CA ASP A 258 8.09 -32.53 6.50
C ASP A 258 8.91 -31.49 7.26
N GLU A 259 9.99 -30.96 6.67
CA GLU A 259 10.79 -29.90 7.29
C GLU A 259 9.96 -28.64 7.56
N TRP A 260 9.15 -28.18 6.59
CA TRP A 260 8.28 -27.02 6.77
C TRP A 260 7.22 -27.28 7.85
N ARG A 261 6.52 -28.42 7.77
CA ARG A 261 5.47 -28.78 8.72
C ARG A 261 5.99 -28.95 10.16
N ALA A 262 7.28 -29.25 10.32
CA ALA A 262 7.93 -29.40 11.62
C ALA A 262 8.31 -28.06 12.28
N LEU A 263 8.32 -26.95 11.54
CA LEU A 263 8.73 -25.65 12.08
C LEU A 263 7.82 -25.19 13.22
N PRO A 264 8.36 -24.66 14.33
CA PRO A 264 7.56 -24.17 15.46
C PRO A 264 6.51 -23.14 15.05
N ALA A 265 6.90 -22.13 14.26
CA ALA A 265 5.97 -21.10 13.75
C ALA A 265 4.85 -21.68 12.88
N VAL A 266 5.14 -22.71 12.07
CA VAL A 266 4.11 -23.37 11.24
C VAL A 266 3.13 -24.14 12.12
N ARG A 267 3.62 -24.87 13.13
CA ARG A 267 2.78 -25.65 14.05
C ARG A 267 1.92 -24.79 14.97
N SER A 268 2.40 -23.61 15.35
CA SER A 268 1.64 -22.65 16.17
C SER A 268 0.70 -21.76 15.35
N GLY A 269 0.74 -21.86 14.01
CA GLY A 269 -0.04 -21.00 13.12
C GLY A 269 0.52 -19.58 12.97
N ALA A 270 1.74 -19.32 13.43
CA ALA A 270 2.45 -18.05 13.29
C ALA A 270 3.09 -17.89 11.89
N VAL A 271 2.27 -18.13 10.86
CA VAL A 271 2.62 -17.87 9.47
C VAL A 271 1.66 -16.83 8.91
N ALA A 272 2.21 -15.74 8.41
CA ALA A 272 1.46 -14.66 7.79
C ALA A 272 1.82 -14.56 6.31
N VAL A 273 0.92 -13.98 5.53
CA VAL A 273 1.10 -13.69 4.11
C VAL A 273 0.76 -12.22 3.90
N ALA A 274 1.64 -11.49 3.22
CA ALA A 274 1.42 -10.09 2.89
C ALA A 274 1.57 -9.83 1.39
N ASP A 275 1.00 -8.71 0.95
CA ASP A 275 1.19 -8.22 -0.41
C ASP A 275 2.63 -7.74 -0.60
N GLY A 276 3.46 -8.63 -1.14
CA GLY A 276 4.86 -8.34 -1.43
C GLY A 276 5.06 -7.42 -2.63
N ASN A 277 4.07 -7.31 -3.52
CA ASN A 277 4.11 -6.38 -4.64
C ASN A 277 4.06 -4.92 -4.19
N LEU A 278 3.13 -4.59 -3.28
CA LEU A 278 2.90 -3.22 -2.83
C LEU A 278 3.86 -2.79 -1.72
N TYR A 279 4.14 -3.68 -0.76
CA TYR A 279 4.78 -3.27 0.50
C TYR A 279 6.21 -3.77 0.69
N PHE A 280 6.61 -4.85 0.01
CA PHE A 280 7.94 -5.46 0.21
C PHE A 280 8.82 -5.47 -1.05
N ASN A 281 8.34 -4.89 -2.15
CA ASN A 281 9.12 -4.60 -3.36
C ASN A 281 9.40 -3.10 -3.53
N ARG A 282 8.55 -2.23 -2.96
CA ARG A 282 8.54 -0.79 -3.22
C ARG A 282 9.02 -0.03 -2.00
N SER A 283 10.18 0.60 -2.12
CA SER A 283 10.81 1.33 -1.02
C SER A 283 9.96 2.48 -0.46
N SER A 284 9.14 3.12 -1.30
CA SER A 284 8.15 4.14 -0.93
C SER A 284 7.20 3.74 0.20
N CYS A 285 6.97 2.44 0.39
CA CYS A 285 6.03 1.88 1.37
C CYS A 285 6.73 1.39 2.65
N GLY A 286 7.98 1.79 2.92
CA GLY A 286 8.74 1.30 4.06
C GLY A 286 8.06 1.51 5.42
N VAL A 287 7.25 2.57 5.56
CA VAL A 287 6.47 2.82 6.79
C VAL A 287 5.34 1.80 6.93
N GLU A 288 4.54 1.63 5.89
CA GLU A 288 3.45 0.66 5.85
C GLU A 288 3.97 -0.77 6.00
N ALA A 289 5.13 -1.10 5.43
CA ALA A 289 5.78 -2.39 5.63
C ALA A 289 6.15 -2.65 7.10
N ALA A 290 6.66 -1.64 7.81
CA ALA A 290 6.95 -1.75 9.24
C ALA A 290 5.66 -1.93 10.08
N GLU A 291 4.59 -1.22 9.73
CA GLU A 291 3.28 -1.38 10.36
C GLU A 291 2.73 -2.81 10.13
N ILE A 292 2.78 -3.33 8.89
CA ILE A 292 2.38 -4.71 8.56
C ILE A 292 3.14 -5.72 9.41
N VAL A 293 4.46 -5.59 9.52
CA VAL A 293 5.27 -6.49 10.35
C VAL A 293 4.86 -6.38 11.81
N ALA A 294 4.60 -5.18 12.32
CA ALA A 294 4.15 -4.98 13.69
C ALA A 294 2.81 -5.66 13.98
N GLU A 295 1.81 -5.52 13.08
CA GLU A 295 0.52 -6.21 13.23
C GLU A 295 0.64 -7.73 13.14
N ALA A 296 1.55 -8.24 12.30
CA ALA A 296 1.76 -9.66 12.10
C ALA A 296 2.51 -10.31 13.27
N ALA A 297 3.49 -9.62 13.85
CA ALA A 297 4.35 -10.14 14.91
C ALA A 297 3.76 -10.00 16.31
N HIS A 298 2.92 -8.97 16.54
CA HIS A 298 2.33 -8.69 17.85
C HIS A 298 0.81 -8.82 17.78
N PRO A 299 0.21 -9.91 18.33
CA PRO A 299 -1.24 -10.12 18.31
C PRO A 299 -2.08 -8.94 18.79
N GLU A 300 -1.55 -8.15 19.72
CA GLU A 300 -2.14 -6.97 20.36
C GLU A 300 -2.20 -5.77 19.43
N LEU A 301 -1.35 -5.76 18.39
CA LEU A 301 -1.32 -4.73 17.36
C LEU A 301 -2.07 -5.15 16.09
N ARG A 302 -2.62 -6.38 16.05
CA ARG A 302 -3.27 -6.91 14.86
C ARG A 302 -4.42 -6.01 14.39
N GLY A 303 -4.30 -5.51 13.17
CA GLY A 303 -5.29 -4.62 12.54
C GLY A 303 -5.33 -3.19 13.10
N LEU A 304 -4.41 -2.81 13.99
CA LEU A 304 -4.35 -1.47 14.59
C LEU A 304 -4.06 -0.37 13.56
N PHE A 305 -3.16 -0.65 12.62
CA PHE A 305 -2.80 0.24 11.50
C PHE A 305 -3.69 0.03 10.27
N GLY A 306 -4.58 -0.98 10.33
CA GLY A 306 -5.59 -1.25 9.31
C GLY A 306 -5.08 -2.10 8.14
N HIS A 307 -3.96 -2.80 8.29
CA HIS A 307 -3.40 -3.62 7.21
C HIS A 307 -3.92 -5.06 7.21
N HIS A 308 -4.21 -5.63 8.39
CA HIS A 308 -4.75 -6.99 8.53
C HIS A 308 -6.11 -7.11 7.83
N GLY A 309 -6.31 -8.18 7.06
CA GLY A 309 -7.52 -8.40 6.27
C GLY A 309 -7.60 -7.57 4.99
N ARG A 310 -6.54 -6.81 4.64
CA ARG A 310 -6.46 -6.01 3.40
C ARG A 310 -5.14 -6.23 2.66
N HIS A 311 -4.04 -6.05 3.38
CA HIS A 311 -2.67 -6.04 2.85
C HIS A 311 -1.82 -7.18 3.41
N TRP A 312 -2.28 -7.81 4.49
CA TRP A 312 -1.77 -9.08 4.97
C TRP A 312 -2.86 -9.87 5.72
N VAL A 313 -2.69 -11.18 5.80
CA VAL A 313 -3.55 -12.12 6.54
C VAL A 313 -2.71 -13.26 7.12
N SER A 314 -3.23 -13.97 8.12
CA SER A 314 -2.62 -15.25 8.52
C SER A 314 -2.75 -16.28 7.38
N LEU A 315 -1.82 -17.23 7.29
CA LEU A 315 -1.87 -18.28 6.26
C LEU A 315 -3.20 -19.06 6.30
N SER A 316 -3.75 -19.28 7.50
CA SER A 316 -5.06 -19.93 7.70
C SER A 316 -6.25 -19.10 7.21
N GLU A 317 -6.08 -17.79 7.04
CA GLU A 317 -7.11 -16.86 6.56
C GLU A 317 -7.01 -16.61 5.05
N LEU A 318 -5.92 -17.04 4.40
CA LEU A 318 -5.60 -16.69 3.02
C LEU A 318 -6.67 -17.17 2.02
N ASP A 319 -7.19 -18.38 2.17
CA ASP A 319 -8.23 -18.89 1.27
C ASP A 319 -9.51 -18.07 1.39
N ALA A 320 -9.98 -17.85 2.63
CA ALA A 320 -11.17 -17.03 2.90
C ALA A 320 -11.00 -15.58 2.40
N PHE A 321 -9.79 -15.02 2.56
CA PHE A 321 -9.45 -13.72 2.00
C PHE A 321 -9.60 -13.76 0.48
N CYS A 322 -8.91 -14.66 -0.21
CA CYS A 322 -8.91 -14.70 -1.68
C CYS A 322 -10.24 -15.11 -2.32
N ASP A 323 -11.13 -15.76 -1.57
CA ASP A 323 -12.46 -16.16 -2.05
C ASP A 323 -13.55 -15.13 -1.72
N ARG A 324 -13.20 -13.97 -1.12
CA ARG A 324 -14.13 -12.87 -0.85
C ARG A 324 -14.68 -12.26 -2.15
N ASP A 325 -15.92 -11.77 -2.10
CA ASP A 325 -16.50 -11.01 -3.21
C ASP A 325 -15.64 -9.78 -3.52
N GLY A 326 -15.30 -9.58 -4.79
CA GLY A 326 -14.42 -8.49 -5.23
C GLY A 326 -12.91 -8.74 -5.02
N ALA A 327 -12.50 -9.96 -4.62
CA ALA A 327 -11.10 -10.36 -4.69
C ALA A 327 -10.55 -10.13 -6.11
N ALA A 328 -9.35 -9.55 -6.20
CA ALA A 328 -8.68 -9.40 -7.48
C ALA A 328 -8.51 -10.79 -8.10
N SER A 329 -9.05 -11.02 -9.30
CA SER A 329 -8.79 -12.28 -10.00
C SER A 329 -7.28 -12.42 -10.20
N PRO A 330 -6.65 -13.55 -9.83
CA PRO A 330 -5.26 -13.78 -10.15
C PRO A 330 -5.06 -13.55 -11.65
N THR A 331 -4.02 -12.80 -12.02
CA THR A 331 -3.87 -12.22 -13.36
C THR A 331 -3.80 -13.23 -14.51
N LYS A 332 -3.71 -14.55 -14.24
CA LYS A 332 -4.18 -15.72 -15.03
C LYS A 332 -3.56 -17.00 -14.43
N PRO A 333 -4.06 -18.21 -14.77
CA PRO A 333 -3.60 -19.47 -14.16
C PRO A 333 -2.08 -19.64 -14.30
N VAL A 334 -1.43 -19.98 -13.19
CA VAL A 334 -0.09 -20.58 -13.20
C VAL A 334 -0.19 -21.81 -14.11
N ALA A 335 0.68 -21.92 -15.11
CA ALA A 335 0.76 -23.12 -15.92
C ALA A 335 1.08 -24.29 -14.98
N LEU A 336 0.06 -25.09 -14.66
CA LEU A 336 0.19 -26.28 -13.84
C LEU A 336 1.28 -27.15 -14.48
N ALA A 337 2.27 -27.56 -13.69
CA ALA A 337 3.14 -28.65 -14.08
C ALA A 337 2.24 -29.82 -14.51
N SER A 338 2.46 -30.31 -15.73
CA SER A 338 1.57 -31.28 -16.37
C SER A 338 1.41 -32.52 -15.49
N GLY A 339 0.20 -32.75 -15.00
CA GLY A 339 -0.25 -34.07 -14.56
C GLY A 339 -0.81 -34.17 -13.14
N VAL A 340 -1.96 -33.54 -12.84
CA VAL A 340 -2.95 -34.10 -11.90
C VAL A 340 -4.34 -33.61 -12.31
N ALA A 341 -5.28 -34.54 -12.52
CA ALA A 341 -6.67 -34.25 -12.87
C ALA A 341 -7.46 -33.76 -11.64
N ALA A 342 -8.13 -32.62 -11.75
CA ALA A 342 -9.03 -32.10 -10.72
C ALA A 342 -10.43 -32.73 -10.86
N ALA A 343 -10.93 -33.34 -9.78
CA ALA A 343 -12.30 -33.81 -9.66
C ALA A 343 -13.21 -32.65 -9.23
N ALA A 344 -14.27 -32.39 -9.99
CA ALA A 344 -15.30 -31.42 -9.68
C ALA A 344 -16.22 -31.94 -8.56
N VAL A 345 -16.61 -31.04 -7.65
CA VAL A 345 -17.72 -31.25 -6.71
C VAL A 345 -18.71 -30.12 -6.92
N GLU A 346 -19.89 -30.48 -7.43
CA GLU A 346 -21.09 -29.64 -7.42
C GLU A 346 -21.69 -29.59 -6.02
N ASN A 347 -22.23 -28.42 -5.64
CA ASN A 347 -23.37 -28.22 -4.74
C ASN A 347 -23.87 -26.80 -5.04
N GLY A 348 -25.12 -26.50 -5.36
CA GLY A 348 -26.37 -27.03 -4.82
C GLY A 348 -27.13 -25.81 -4.27
N GLY A 349 -28.05 -25.25 -5.07
CA GLY A 349 -28.71 -23.97 -4.79
C GLY A 349 -29.67 -23.98 -3.60
N GLY A 350 -29.90 -22.79 -3.05
CA GLY A 350 -30.94 -22.53 -2.04
C GLY A 350 -31.16 -21.03 -1.83
N ALA A 351 -32.15 -20.46 -2.53
CA ALA A 351 -32.60 -19.09 -2.31
C ALA A 351 -33.50 -19.02 -1.07
N ALA A 352 -33.15 -18.17 -0.10
CA ALA A 352 -34.03 -17.82 1.02
C ALA A 352 -34.45 -16.35 0.93
N LYS A 353 -35.76 -16.13 0.74
CA LYS A 353 -36.46 -14.85 0.87
C LYS A 353 -36.60 -14.51 2.36
N LEU A 354 -36.16 -13.33 2.78
CA LEU A 354 -36.64 -12.70 4.02
C LEU A 354 -36.99 -11.23 3.76
N ARG A 355 -38.26 -10.92 4.03
CA ARG A 355 -38.84 -9.57 4.05
C ARG A 355 -38.58 -8.95 5.41
N GLY A 356 -38.04 -7.73 5.41
CA GLY A 356 -38.01 -6.81 6.54
C GLY A 356 -37.74 -5.41 6.00
N THR A 357 -38.73 -4.53 6.09
CA THR A 357 -38.68 -3.15 5.58
C THR A 357 -38.08 -2.24 6.64
N ASP A 358 -36.79 -1.91 6.49
CA ASP A 358 -36.19 -0.71 7.05
C ASP A 358 -35.34 -0.07 5.94
N THR A 359 -35.76 1.08 5.44
CA THR A 359 -35.34 1.68 4.17
C THR A 359 -34.24 2.73 4.34
N ALA A 360 -33.28 2.51 5.23
CA ALA A 360 -32.15 3.44 5.39
C ALA A 360 -31.29 3.45 4.12
N THR A 361 -30.93 4.64 3.64
CA THR A 361 -29.96 4.80 2.55
C THR A 361 -28.53 4.70 3.10
N PRO A 362 -27.53 4.33 2.28
CA PRO A 362 -26.12 4.34 2.69
C PRO A 362 -25.68 5.66 3.35
N SER A 363 -26.10 6.79 2.76
CA SER A 363 -25.82 8.13 3.32
C SER A 363 -26.40 8.31 4.71
N ALA A 364 -27.69 7.99 4.90
CA ALA A 364 -28.36 8.18 6.18
C ALA A 364 -27.73 7.35 7.32
N HIS A 365 -27.14 6.20 6.99
CA HIS A 365 -26.40 5.38 7.95
C HIS A 365 -25.09 6.04 8.39
N VAL A 366 -24.33 6.58 7.43
CA VAL A 366 -23.09 7.30 7.72
C VAL A 366 -23.38 8.59 8.48
N ASP A 367 -24.43 9.32 8.12
CA ASP A 367 -24.88 10.51 8.82
C ASP A 367 -25.17 10.22 10.31
N ALA A 368 -25.91 9.14 10.61
CA ALA A 368 -26.19 8.73 11.98
C ALA A 368 -24.93 8.34 12.76
N GLN A 369 -23.94 7.74 12.10
CA GLN A 369 -22.66 7.40 12.73
C GLN A 369 -21.83 8.65 13.02
N LEU A 370 -21.80 9.63 12.11
CA LEU A 370 -21.12 10.91 12.29
C LEU A 370 -21.74 11.76 13.40
N GLU A 371 -23.07 11.77 13.51
CA GLU A 371 -23.79 12.45 14.59
C GLU A 371 -23.41 11.86 15.96
N ALA A 372 -23.46 10.53 16.10
CA ALA A 372 -23.05 9.86 17.32
C ALA A 372 -21.58 10.13 17.69
N LEU A 373 -20.67 10.20 16.70
CA LEU A 373 -19.27 10.57 16.93
C LEU A 373 -19.12 12.03 17.39
N SER A 374 -19.87 12.95 16.81
CA SER A 374 -19.83 14.38 17.16
C SER A 374 -20.37 14.65 18.57
N ASP A 375 -21.34 13.84 19.01
CA ASP A 375 -21.91 13.89 20.37
C ASP A 375 -21.05 13.15 21.42
N GLY A 376 -19.98 12.48 20.98
CA GLY A 376 -19.13 11.64 21.84
C GLY A 376 -19.81 10.35 22.31
N ASP A 377 -20.91 9.93 21.66
CA ASP A 377 -21.56 8.65 21.89
C ASP A 377 -20.89 7.54 21.05
N PHE A 378 -19.69 7.17 21.47
CA PHE A 378 -18.91 6.11 20.83
C PHE A 378 -19.59 4.75 20.89
N ALA A 379 -20.49 4.50 21.86
CA ALA A 379 -21.20 3.23 21.96
C ALA A 379 -22.24 3.08 20.84
N SER A 380 -23.01 4.14 20.58
CA SER A 380 -23.98 4.16 19.47
C SER A 380 -23.27 4.18 18.11
N ALA A 381 -22.22 4.99 17.96
CA ALA A 381 -21.39 4.99 16.75
C ALA A 381 -20.74 3.61 16.50
N PHE A 382 -20.31 2.93 17.57
CA PHE A 382 -19.76 1.58 17.50
C PHE A 382 -20.79 0.55 17.06
N ALA A 383 -22.03 0.63 17.57
CA ALA A 383 -23.11 -0.30 17.25
C ALA A 383 -23.48 -0.30 15.76
N LEU A 384 -23.26 0.83 15.06
CA LEU A 384 -23.52 1.00 13.62
C LEU A 384 -22.44 0.35 12.72
N ASN A 385 -21.36 -0.18 13.30
CA ASN A 385 -20.38 -0.98 12.55
C ASN A 385 -20.90 -2.39 12.25
N SER A 386 -20.31 -3.05 11.26
CA SER A 386 -20.68 -4.43 10.90
C SER A 386 -20.43 -5.41 12.04
N ALA A 387 -21.10 -6.57 12.02
CA ALA A 387 -20.82 -7.62 13.00
C ALA A 387 -19.33 -8.03 13.02
N ALA A 388 -18.70 -8.10 11.84
CA ALA A 388 -17.28 -8.39 11.71
C ALA A 388 -16.42 -7.27 12.32
N ASN A 389 -16.74 -6.01 12.02
CA ASN A 389 -16.00 -4.87 12.52
C ASN A 389 -16.19 -4.66 14.03
N ARG A 390 -17.38 -4.94 14.58
CA ARG A 390 -17.63 -4.96 16.02
C ARG A 390 -16.83 -6.06 16.73
N ALA A 391 -16.73 -7.25 16.13
CA ALA A 391 -15.89 -8.32 16.66
C ALA A 391 -14.40 -7.95 16.62
N ARG A 392 -13.92 -7.37 15.50
CA ARG A 392 -12.54 -6.91 15.30
C ARG A 392 -12.11 -5.87 16.32
N LEU A 393 -12.93 -4.84 16.53
CA LEU A 393 -12.64 -3.74 17.45
C LEU A 393 -12.80 -4.13 18.93
N SER A 394 -13.45 -5.25 19.23
CA SER A 394 -13.57 -5.80 20.60
C SER A 394 -14.21 -4.85 21.63
N GLY A 395 -15.02 -3.88 21.17
CA GLY A 395 -15.85 -3.02 22.02
C GLY A 395 -15.73 -1.52 21.76
N ALA A 396 -16.69 -0.76 22.29
CA ALA A 396 -16.79 0.69 22.09
C ALA A 396 -15.60 1.47 22.65
N ALA A 397 -14.96 0.99 23.72
CA ALA A 397 -13.79 1.65 24.33
C ALA A 397 -12.56 1.64 23.41
N ASN A 398 -12.32 0.53 22.71
CA ASN A 398 -11.24 0.45 21.72
C ASN A 398 -11.56 1.29 20.48
N PHE A 399 -12.82 1.27 20.04
CA PHE A 399 -13.29 2.14 18.95
C PHE A 399 -13.07 3.62 19.29
N GLU A 400 -13.43 4.04 20.50
CA GLU A 400 -13.17 5.40 21.01
C GLU A 400 -11.68 5.73 21.02
N ALA A 401 -10.83 4.83 21.52
CA ALA A 401 -9.39 5.04 21.58
C ALA A 401 -8.78 5.25 20.17
N ILE A 402 -9.23 4.48 19.18
CA ILE A 402 -8.79 4.61 17.78
C ILE A 402 -9.23 5.96 17.19
N VAL A 403 -10.49 6.33 17.35
CA VAL A 403 -11.04 7.57 16.77
C VAL A 403 -10.38 8.80 17.41
N LYS A 404 -10.13 8.79 18.72
CA LYS A 404 -9.42 9.87 19.41
C LYS A 404 -7.92 9.89 19.16
N GLY A 405 -7.31 8.72 18.97
CA GLY A 405 -5.86 8.57 18.79
C GLY A 405 -5.36 8.90 17.39
N SER A 406 -6.22 8.90 16.38
CA SER A 406 -5.87 9.26 15.00
C SER A 406 -6.15 10.73 14.71
N PRO A 407 -5.14 11.54 14.36
CA PRO A 407 -5.32 12.96 14.01
C PRO A 407 -6.29 13.18 12.86
N SER A 408 -6.41 12.23 11.93
CA SER A 408 -7.36 12.35 10.83
C SER A 408 -8.80 12.13 11.33
N PHE A 409 -9.05 11.13 12.18
CA PHE A 409 -10.40 10.87 12.69
C PHE A 409 -10.87 11.88 13.73
N SER A 410 -9.94 12.50 14.47
CA SER A 410 -10.30 13.50 15.48
C SER A 410 -11.04 14.72 14.90
N VAL A 411 -10.89 14.99 13.60
CA VAL A 411 -11.66 16.02 12.89
C VAL A 411 -13.16 15.75 12.93
N LEU A 412 -13.59 14.48 12.91
CA LEU A 412 -15.00 14.07 12.95
C LEU A 412 -15.63 14.22 14.34
N LEU A 413 -14.81 14.45 15.37
CA LEU A 413 -15.26 14.65 16.75
C LEU A 413 -15.57 16.12 17.07
N HIS A 414 -15.22 17.03 16.17
CA HIS A 414 -15.42 18.46 16.40
C HIS A 414 -16.83 18.88 15.95
N SER A 415 -17.60 19.45 16.88
CA SER A 415 -18.94 19.99 16.60
C SER A 415 -18.96 21.14 15.58
N SER A 416 -17.80 21.72 15.26
CA SER A 416 -17.62 22.74 14.23
C SER A 416 -17.18 22.19 12.87
N THR A 417 -17.06 20.87 12.72
CA THR A 417 -16.71 20.22 11.46
C THR A 417 -17.92 20.16 10.55
N VAL A 418 -17.74 20.61 9.30
CA VAL A 418 -18.74 20.45 8.25
C VAL A 418 -18.40 19.19 7.45
N CYS A 419 -19.33 18.23 7.45
CA CYS A 419 -19.24 16.99 6.69
C CYS A 419 -20.16 17.06 5.46
N VAL A 420 -19.60 16.88 4.27
CA VAL A 420 -20.38 16.71 3.03
C VAL A 420 -20.34 15.23 2.66
N VAL A 421 -21.51 14.58 2.69
CA VAL A 421 -21.66 13.15 2.44
C VAL A 421 -22.14 12.89 1.01
N GLN A 422 -21.43 12.03 0.29
CA GLN A 422 -21.70 11.67 -1.09
C GLN A 422 -21.72 10.14 -1.23
N CYS A 423 -22.84 9.58 -1.71
CA CYS A 423 -22.87 8.19 -2.14
C CYS A 423 -22.16 8.05 -3.49
N GLU A 424 -21.20 7.13 -3.58
CA GLU A 424 -20.63 6.72 -4.85
C GLU A 424 -21.34 5.44 -5.32
N ASP A 425 -21.80 5.43 -6.57
CA ASP A 425 -22.33 4.21 -7.20
C ASP A 425 -21.16 3.24 -7.42
N GLY A 426 -21.10 2.18 -6.63
CA GLY A 426 -20.08 1.15 -6.80
C GLY A 426 -20.21 0.48 -8.17
N GLU A 427 -19.10 0.37 -8.91
CA GLU A 427 -19.02 -0.51 -10.08
C GLU A 427 -19.05 -1.98 -9.60
N GLY A 428 -20.25 -2.51 -9.36
CA GLY A 428 -20.49 -3.93 -9.12
C GLY A 428 -21.24 -4.28 -7.83
N SER A 429 -22.34 -5.03 -7.99
CA SER A 429 -23.20 -5.67 -6.97
C SER A 429 -23.87 -4.75 -5.93
N ALA A 430 -25.19 -4.88 -5.82
CA ALA A 430 -26.10 -4.07 -4.98
C ALA A 430 -25.92 -4.21 -3.43
N ALA A 431 -24.80 -4.78 -2.97
CA ALA A 431 -24.56 -5.14 -1.57
C ALA A 431 -23.49 -4.28 -0.87
N ALA A 432 -22.58 -3.65 -1.61
CA ALA A 432 -21.54 -2.78 -1.06
C ALA A 432 -21.72 -1.36 -1.60
N ALA A 433 -21.67 -0.37 -0.71
CA ALA A 433 -21.73 1.05 -1.08
C ALA A 433 -20.53 1.76 -0.46
N ALA A 434 -19.87 2.62 -1.24
CA ALA A 434 -18.87 3.53 -0.71
C ALA A 434 -19.55 4.88 -0.48
N VAL A 435 -19.35 5.45 0.70
CA VAL A 435 -19.83 6.80 1.02
C VAL A 435 -18.64 7.67 1.31
N ARG A 436 -18.38 8.66 0.46
CA ARG A 436 -17.34 9.64 0.67
C ARG A 436 -17.85 10.75 1.57
N VAL A 437 -17.09 11.07 2.62
CA VAL A 437 -17.33 12.21 3.52
C VAL A 437 -16.17 13.18 3.38
N GLN A 438 -16.46 14.40 2.94
CA GLN A 438 -15.50 15.48 2.94
C GLN A 438 -15.68 16.29 4.24
N ALA A 439 -14.68 16.27 5.12
CA ALA A 439 -14.71 16.97 6.39
C ALA A 439 -13.84 18.23 6.34
N THR A 440 -14.35 19.34 6.84
CA THR A 440 -13.60 20.60 6.99
C THR A 440 -13.82 21.17 8.38
N ALA A 441 -12.74 21.31 9.16
CA ALA A 441 -12.80 21.92 10.49
C ALA A 441 -12.83 23.45 10.40
N ALA A 442 -13.70 24.10 11.18
CA ALA A 442 -13.65 25.56 11.34
C ALA A 442 -12.35 25.98 12.05
N ALA A 443 -11.69 27.03 11.55
CA ALA A 443 -10.32 27.43 11.86
C ALA A 443 -10.03 27.92 13.30
N ASP A 444 -10.87 27.64 14.29
CA ASP A 444 -10.89 28.36 15.57
C ASP A 444 -10.34 27.57 16.78
N THR A 445 -9.56 26.50 16.56
CA THR A 445 -8.88 25.78 17.67
C THR A 445 -7.43 25.44 17.36
N ALA A 446 -6.57 25.46 18.38
CA ALA A 446 -5.13 25.17 18.26
C ALA A 446 -4.80 23.74 17.77
N ALA A 447 -5.75 22.80 17.89
CA ALA A 447 -5.67 21.47 17.28
C ALA A 447 -5.97 21.49 15.76
N ALA A 448 -6.84 22.40 15.29
CA ALA A 448 -7.17 22.59 13.89
C ALA A 448 -6.03 23.25 13.07
N ALA A 449 -5.08 23.93 13.73
CA ALA A 449 -3.92 24.51 13.06
C ALA A 449 -3.00 23.47 12.39
N ASN A 450 -3.06 22.19 12.81
CA ASN A 450 -2.32 21.09 12.19
C ASN A 450 -3.14 20.31 11.14
N ILE A 451 -4.44 20.61 10.98
CA ILE A 451 -5.36 19.99 10.01
C ILE A 451 -6.04 21.13 9.24
N ALA A 452 -5.24 21.93 8.54
CA ALA A 452 -5.74 23.05 7.74
C ALA A 452 -6.34 22.61 6.40
N ASP A 453 -6.26 21.32 6.07
CA ASP A 453 -6.63 20.77 4.77
C ASP A 453 -7.90 19.89 4.87
N GLU A 454 -8.67 19.93 3.78
CA GLU A 454 -9.81 19.06 3.52
C GLU A 454 -9.41 17.58 3.67
N VAL A 455 -10.08 16.85 4.57
CA VAL A 455 -9.86 15.40 4.73
C VAL A 455 -11.04 14.66 4.13
N ARG A 456 -10.77 13.68 3.26
CA ARG A 456 -11.81 12.84 2.69
C ARG A 456 -11.79 11.49 3.37
N PHE A 457 -12.94 11.00 3.79
CA PHE A 457 -13.14 9.66 4.31
C PHE A 457 -13.97 8.87 3.33
N VAL A 458 -13.70 7.59 3.16
CA VAL A 458 -14.54 6.66 2.42
C VAL A 458 -14.99 5.58 3.38
N PHE A 459 -16.30 5.54 3.64
CA PHE A 459 -16.95 4.55 4.47
C PHE A 459 -17.30 3.36 3.60
N ASP A 460 -16.71 2.22 3.91
CA ASP A 460 -17.00 0.94 3.28
C ASP A 460 -18.25 0.36 3.96
N LEU A 461 -19.37 0.28 3.24
CA LEU A 461 -20.64 -0.17 3.79
C LEU A 461 -21.01 -1.55 3.27
N SER A 462 -21.62 -2.34 4.14
CA SER A 462 -22.22 -3.63 3.81
C SER A 462 -23.70 -3.65 4.22
N ARG A 463 -24.49 -4.48 3.54
CA ARG A 463 -25.85 -4.79 3.99
C ARG A 463 -25.85 -6.00 4.91
N SER A 464 -26.34 -5.82 6.13
CA SER A 464 -26.66 -6.92 7.04
C SER A 464 -27.71 -7.87 6.43
N GLY A 465 -27.77 -9.10 6.97
CA GLY A 465 -28.79 -10.08 6.57
C GLY A 465 -30.25 -9.63 6.81
N ALA A 466 -30.46 -8.55 7.55
CA ALA A 466 -31.76 -7.92 7.79
C ALA A 466 -32.05 -6.70 6.88
N GLY A 467 -31.16 -6.38 5.92
CA GLY A 467 -31.34 -5.29 4.97
C GLY A 467 -30.92 -3.90 5.46
N ARG A 468 -30.38 -3.80 6.69
CA ARG A 468 -29.79 -2.56 7.25
C ARG A 468 -28.35 -2.39 6.79
N TRP A 469 -27.92 -1.15 6.57
CA TRP A 469 -26.51 -0.83 6.32
C TRP A 469 -25.69 -0.93 7.60
N GLU A 470 -24.44 -1.34 7.47
CA GLU A 470 -23.45 -1.37 8.54
C GLU A 470 -22.08 -0.91 8.00
N THR A 471 -21.29 -0.23 8.82
CA THR A 471 -19.94 0.24 8.44
C THR A 471 -18.89 -0.85 8.69
N ASP A 472 -18.22 -1.30 7.64
CA ASP A 472 -17.19 -2.35 7.74
C ASP A 472 -15.76 -1.77 7.87
N GLY A 473 -15.57 -0.51 7.45
CA GLY A 473 -14.31 0.21 7.59
C GLY A 473 -14.41 1.67 7.14
N VAL A 474 -13.34 2.42 7.41
CA VAL A 474 -13.19 3.81 6.95
C VAL A 474 -11.78 4.01 6.42
N ARG A 475 -11.64 4.47 5.17
CA ARG A 475 -10.38 4.85 4.53
C ARG A 475 -10.25 6.37 4.51
N ILE A 476 -9.06 6.90 4.78
CA ILE A 476 -8.76 8.33 4.60
C ILE A 476 -8.11 8.53 3.23
N GLU A 477 -8.67 9.43 2.42
CA GLU A 477 -8.13 9.93 1.16
C GLU A 477 -7.60 11.34 1.39
N CYS A 478 -6.30 11.56 1.13
CA CYS A 478 -5.65 12.87 1.21
C CYS A 478 -5.52 13.50 -0.18
#